data_AF-A0A8J3LXX0-F1
#
_entry.id   AF-A0A8J3LXX0-F1
#
_cell.length_a   1.000
_cell.length_b   1.000
_cell.length_c   1.000
_cell.angle_alpha   90.00
_cell.angle_beta   90.00
_cell.angle_gamma   90.00
#
_symmetry.space_group_name_H-M   'P 1'
#
loop_
_entity.id
_entity.type
_entity.pdbx_description
1 polymer ?
#
loop_
_entity_poly.entity_id
_entity_poly.type
_entity_poly.pdbx_seq_one_letter_code
_entity_poly.pdbx_strand_id
1 'polypeptide(L)'
;MQGIGFTDAIADEALGKIEHVLRSELRQVPPPVVTFHRPVIVPEAIYLPAQPAAAIQNLRTTCRTAIASVHPIDPESLPYRPHVSVAYVNADSPTEHIAQAST
;
A
#
# COMPACT_ATOMS: atom_id res chain seq x y z
N MET A 1 2.08 1.56 -3.09
CA MET A 1 2.76 2.86 -3.19
C MET A 1 4.28 2.76 -3.22
N GLN A 2 4.90 1.70 -2.69
CA GLN A 2 6.36 1.54 -2.69
C GLN A 2 6.97 1.42 -4.09
N GLY A 3 8.28 1.69 -4.18
CA GLY A 3 9.12 1.48 -5.37
C GLY A 3 9.86 2.72 -5.89
N ILE A 4 9.85 3.85 -5.17
CA ILE A 4 10.51 5.11 -5.59
C ILE A 4 11.79 5.44 -4.81
N GLY A 5 12.22 4.57 -3.89
CA GLY A 5 13.29 4.88 -2.94
C GLY A 5 12.86 5.81 -1.80
N PHE A 6 13.84 6.32 -1.07
CA PHE A 6 13.66 7.30 0.00
C PHE A 6 13.79 8.73 -0.55
N THR A 7 13.17 9.71 0.09
CA THR A 7 13.13 11.10 -0.41
C THR A 7 14.50 11.77 -0.44
N ASP A 8 15.45 11.33 0.38
CA ASP A 8 16.85 11.77 0.37
C ASP A 8 17.64 11.24 -0.84
N ALA A 9 17.13 10.21 -1.52
CA ALA A 9 17.69 9.65 -2.75
C ALA A 9 17.01 10.18 -4.03
N ILE A 10 16.01 11.06 -3.90
CA ILE A 10 15.27 11.64 -5.04
C ILE A 10 15.59 13.13 -5.12
N ALA A 11 16.02 13.60 -6.29
CA ALA A 11 16.23 15.03 -6.50
C ALA A 11 14.91 15.82 -6.33
N ASP A 12 14.96 16.98 -5.66
CA ASP A 12 13.78 17.81 -5.38
C ASP A 12 12.95 18.14 -6.63
N GLU A 13 13.62 18.36 -7.77
CA GLU A 13 12.96 18.60 -9.06
C GLU A 13 12.10 17.39 -9.49
N ALA A 14 12.61 16.18 -9.32
CA ALA A 14 11.89 14.95 -9.64
C ALA A 14 10.70 14.76 -8.68
N LEU A 15 10.88 15.07 -7.40
CA LEU A 15 9.79 15.02 -6.41
C LEU A 15 8.65 15.98 -6.76
N GLY A 16 8.98 17.22 -7.15
CA GLY A 16 7.98 18.21 -7.60
C GLY A 16 7.22 17.75 -8.85
N LYS A 17 7.91 17.13 -9.82
CA LYS A 17 7.26 16.55 -11.01
C LYS A 17 6.36 15.37 -10.66
N ILE A 18 6.80 14.48 -9.76
CA ILE A 18 5.99 13.36 -9.27
C ILE A 18 4.71 13.87 -8.61
N GLU A 19 4.81 14.86 -7.71
CA GLU A 19 3.65 15.46 -7.05
C GLU A 19 2.67 16.04 -8.08
N HIS A 20 3.17 16.80 -9.04
CA HIS A 20 2.35 17.43 -10.08
C HIS A 20 1.56 16.39 -10.88
N VAL A 21 2.23 15.34 -11.38
CA VAL A 21 1.58 14.30 -12.19
C VAL A 21 0.59 13.51 -11.33
N LEU A 22 0.95 13.09 -10.12
CA LEU A 22 0.03 12.39 -9.21
C LEU A 22 -1.22 13.23 -8.92
N ARG A 23 -1.07 14.52 -8.67
CA ARG A 23 -2.20 15.42 -8.43
C ARG A 23 -3.12 15.54 -9.65
N SER A 24 -2.56 15.57 -10.86
CA SER A 24 -3.34 15.61 -12.09
C SER A 24 -4.15 14.31 -12.27
N GLU A 25 -3.49 13.16 -12.15
CA GLU A 25 -4.11 11.85 -12.34
C GLU A 25 -5.19 11.55 -11.27
N LEU A 26 -4.87 11.80 -9.99
CA LEU A 26 -5.77 11.49 -8.89
C LEU A 26 -7.03 12.37 -8.85
N ARG A 27 -7.04 13.54 -9.49
CA ARG A 27 -8.26 14.35 -9.64
C ARG A 27 -9.34 13.64 -10.46
N GLN A 28 -8.97 12.71 -11.33
CA GLN A 28 -9.89 11.97 -12.18
C GLN A 28 -10.33 10.64 -11.54
N VAL A 29 -9.70 10.23 -10.42
CA VAL A 29 -9.99 8.98 -9.75
C VAL A 29 -11.06 9.20 -8.67
N PRO A 30 -12.23 8.55 -8.74
CA PRO A 30 -13.20 8.62 -7.67
C PRO A 30 -12.62 8.00 -6.38
N PRO A 31 -12.97 8.52 -5.18
CA PRO A 31 -12.54 7.91 -3.93
C PRO A 31 -12.94 6.43 -3.87
N PRO A 32 -12.00 5.50 -3.63
CA PRO A 32 -12.33 4.09 -3.56
C PRO A 32 -13.17 3.80 -2.31
N VAL A 33 -14.25 3.04 -2.49
CA VAL A 33 -15.08 2.55 -1.39
C VAL A 33 -14.78 1.08 -1.17
N VAL A 34 -14.37 0.73 0.05
CA VAL A 34 -14.06 -0.65 0.45
C VAL A 34 -14.59 -0.91 1.86
N THR A 35 -14.87 -2.19 2.14
CA THR A 35 -15.22 -2.71 3.45
C THR A 35 -14.08 -3.56 4.01
N PHE A 36 -14.05 -3.64 5.34
CA PHE A 36 -13.11 -4.44 6.11
C PHE A 36 -13.92 -5.28 7.08
N HIS A 37 -13.81 -6.61 6.99
CA HIS A 37 -14.69 -7.52 7.74
C HIS A 37 -13.94 -8.31 8.81
N ARG A 38 -13.09 -9.25 8.40
CA ARG A 38 -12.39 -10.15 9.31
C ARG A 38 -10.89 -9.92 9.27
N PRO A 39 -10.22 -9.89 10.43
CA PRO A 39 -8.77 -9.85 10.46
C PRO A 39 -8.18 -11.16 9.93
N VAL A 40 -7.04 -11.04 9.27
CA VAL A 40 -6.14 -12.14 8.96
C VAL A 40 -4.96 -12.05 9.92
N ILE A 41 -4.63 -13.16 10.55
CA ILE A 41 -3.53 -13.28 11.49
C ILE A 41 -2.44 -14.11 10.83
N VAL A 42 -1.26 -13.53 10.74
CA VAL A 42 -0.02 -14.20 10.33
C VAL A 42 1.02 -14.00 11.44
N PRO A 43 2.12 -14.79 11.47
CA PRO A 43 3.10 -14.70 12.55
C PRO A 43 3.60 -13.27 12.82
N GLU A 44 3.72 -12.45 11.79
CA GLU A 44 4.27 -11.11 11.86
C GLU A 44 3.21 -10.01 11.99
N ALA A 45 1.92 -10.28 11.75
CA ALA A 45 0.91 -9.23 11.65
C ALA A 45 -0.53 -9.68 11.86
N ILE A 46 -1.36 -8.74 12.32
CA ILE A 46 -2.81 -8.78 12.19
C ILE A 46 -3.23 -7.69 11.21
N TYR A 47 -3.98 -8.03 10.17
CA TYR A 47 -4.44 -7.04 9.19
C TYR A 47 -5.85 -7.31 8.69
N LEU A 48 -6.52 -6.25 8.25
CA LEU A 48 -7.86 -6.29 7.65
C LEU A 48 -7.75 -6.14 6.13
N PRO A 49 -8.09 -7.18 5.34
CA PRO A 49 -8.11 -7.07 3.88
C PRO A 49 -9.20 -6.11 3.40
N ALA A 50 -8.88 -5.26 2.42
CA ALA A 50 -9.87 -4.41 1.78
C ALA A 50 -10.72 -5.20 0.77
N GLN A 51 -12.05 -5.02 0.80
CA GLN A 51 -12.98 -5.63 -0.15
C GLN A 51 -13.91 -4.58 -0.78
N PRO A 52 -14.05 -4.50 -2.12
CA PRO A 52 -13.30 -5.25 -3.12
C PRO A 52 -11.84 -4.75 -3.21
N ALA A 53 -10.89 -5.67 -3.29
CA ALA A 53 -9.46 -5.35 -3.39
C ALA A 53 -9.13 -4.50 -4.65
N ALA A 54 -9.87 -4.73 -5.73
CA ALA A 54 -9.68 -4.07 -7.02
C ALA A 54 -9.70 -2.54 -6.92
N ALA A 55 -10.52 -1.95 -6.04
CA ALA A 55 -10.61 -0.50 -5.91
C ALA A 55 -9.27 0.14 -5.49
N ILE A 56 -8.59 -0.47 -4.52
CA ILE A 56 -7.28 0.00 -4.04
C ILE A 56 -6.15 -0.42 -4.97
N GLN A 57 -6.26 -1.60 -5.60
CA GLN A 57 -5.29 -2.05 -6.61
C GLN A 57 -5.25 -1.09 -7.80
N ASN A 58 -6.42 -0.68 -8.31
CA ASN A 58 -6.52 0.27 -9.41
C ASN A 58 -5.92 1.63 -9.04
N LEU A 59 -6.27 2.18 -7.87
CA LEU A 59 -5.68 3.41 -7.36
C LEU A 59 -4.14 3.32 -7.29
N ARG A 60 -3.62 2.21 -6.78
CA ARG A 60 -2.18 1.97 -6.69
C ARG A 60 -1.53 1.87 -8.06
N THR A 61 -2.17 1.22 -9.03
CA THR A 61 -1.70 1.14 -10.42
C THR A 61 -1.61 2.53 -11.03
N THR A 62 -2.67 3.35 -10.89
CA THR A 62 -2.65 4.75 -11.35
C THR A 62 -1.46 5.52 -10.77
N CYS A 63 -1.25 5.44 -9.45
CA CYS A 63 -0.11 6.09 -8.80
C CYS A 63 1.23 5.60 -9.35
N ARG A 64 1.41 4.27 -9.50
CA ARG A 64 2.68 3.71 -10.00
C ARG A 64 2.95 4.11 -11.45
N THR A 65 1.94 4.08 -12.32
CA THR A 65 2.07 4.52 -13.71
C THR A 65 2.42 6.00 -13.80
N ALA A 66 1.74 6.84 -13.02
CA ALA A 66 2.02 8.28 -12.93
C ALA A 66 3.48 8.55 -12.52
N ILE A 67 3.94 7.90 -11.45
CA ILE A 67 5.31 8.02 -10.97
C ILE A 67 6.32 7.52 -12.02
N ALA A 68 6.07 6.36 -12.63
CA ALA A 68 6.97 5.75 -13.62
C ALA A 68 7.20 6.63 -14.86
N SER A 69 6.27 7.55 -15.17
CA SER A 69 6.43 8.52 -16.25
C SER A 69 7.50 9.59 -15.97
N VAL A 70 7.91 9.75 -14.70
CA VAL A 70 8.83 10.80 -14.23
C VAL A 70 10.11 10.20 -13.65
N HIS A 71 9.99 9.10 -12.90
CA HIS A 71 11.09 8.49 -12.17
C HIS A 71 11.03 6.96 -12.29
N PRO A 72 12.17 6.28 -12.51
CA PRO A 72 12.21 4.83 -12.51
C PRO A 72 11.64 4.26 -11.21
N ILE A 73 10.85 3.20 -11.31
CA ILE A 73 10.33 2.51 -10.15
C ILE A 73 10.76 1.06 -10.14
N ASP A 74 11.06 0.55 -8.95
CA ASP A 74 11.39 -0.85 -8.79
C ASP A 74 10.19 -1.74 -9.14
N PRO A 75 10.44 -2.88 -9.80
CA PRO A 75 9.41 -3.87 -10.07
C PRO A 75 8.87 -4.46 -8.77
N GLU A 76 7.63 -4.92 -8.80
CA GLU A 76 7.05 -5.60 -7.64
C GLU A 76 7.61 -7.01 -7.51
N SER A 77 8.12 -7.35 -6.32
CA SER A 77 8.59 -8.70 -6.02
C SER A 77 7.46 -9.65 -5.65
N LEU A 78 6.32 -9.14 -5.16
CA LEU A 78 5.17 -9.92 -4.71
C LEU A 78 3.85 -9.25 -5.10
N PRO A 79 2.75 -10.01 -5.30
CA PRO A 79 1.44 -9.45 -5.55
C PRO A 79 0.97 -8.54 -4.41
N TYR A 80 0.62 -7.30 -4.74
CA TYR A 80 0.08 -6.36 -3.75
C TYR A 80 -1.34 -6.76 -3.29
N ARG A 81 -1.47 -6.94 -1.97
CA ARG A 81 -2.75 -7.24 -1.29
C ARG A 81 -3.14 -6.03 -0.44
N PRO A 82 -4.16 -5.24 -0.84
CA PRO A 82 -4.55 -4.06 -0.07
C PRO A 82 -5.15 -4.46 1.28
N HIS A 83 -4.60 -3.91 2.35
CA HIS A 83 -5.02 -4.16 3.71
C HIS A 83 -4.73 -2.96 4.61
N VAL A 84 -5.34 -2.96 5.79
CA VAL A 84 -4.98 -2.10 6.92
C VAL A 84 -4.34 -2.98 7.98
N SER A 85 -3.08 -2.72 8.34
CA SER A 85 -2.43 -3.39 9.46
C SER A 85 -3.00 -2.86 10.77
N VAL A 86 -3.39 -3.77 11.67
CA VAL A 86 -3.94 -3.46 13.00
C VAL A 86 -2.86 -3.64 14.06
N ALA A 87 -2.04 -4.68 13.92
CA ALA A 87 -0.88 -4.92 14.75
C ALA A 87 0.25 -5.53 13.90
N TYR A 88 1.48 -5.27 14.28
CA TYR A 88 2.68 -5.78 13.61
C TYR A 88 3.74 -6.12 14.65
N VAL A 89 4.49 -7.19 14.41
CA VAL A 89 5.63 -7.59 15.21
C VAL A 89 6.80 -7.93 14.29
N ASN A 90 7.98 -7.38 14.60
CA ASN A 90 9.24 -7.60 13.88
C ASN A 90 10.29 -8.29 14.75
N ALA A 91 9.88 -8.85 15.88
CA ALA A 91 10.69 -9.65 16.78
C ALA A 91 9.99 -11.00 17.00
N ASP A 92 10.75 -12.03 17.35
CA ASP A 92 10.18 -13.33 17.71
C ASP A 92 9.27 -13.16 18.94
N SER A 93 7.96 -13.32 18.75
CA SER A 93 6.96 -13.17 19.81
C SER A 93 5.89 -14.25 19.68
N PRO A 94 5.43 -14.86 20.78
CA PRO A 94 4.31 -15.79 20.75
C PRO A 94 3.03 -15.09 20.25
N THR A 95 2.39 -15.61 19.20
CA THR A 95 1.13 -15.07 18.63
C THR A 95 -0.12 -15.83 19.05
N GLU A 96 0.04 -16.91 19.82
CA GLU A 96 -1.01 -17.87 20.19
C GLU A 96 -2.19 -17.21 20.92
N HIS A 97 -1.91 -16.28 21.85
CA HIS A 97 -2.94 -15.57 22.61
C HIS A 97 -3.81 -14.64 21.75
N ILE A 98 -3.25 -14.10 20.67
CA ILE A 98 -3.94 -13.20 19.75
C ILE A 98 -4.91 -14.00 18.87
N ALA A 99 -4.48 -15.19 18.42
CA ALA A 99 -5.32 -16.09 17.63
C ALA A 99 -6.57 -16.52 18.41
N GLN A 100 -6.42 -16.82 19.70
CA GLN A 100 -7.53 -17.25 20.58
C GLN A 100 -8.60 -16.18 20.79
N ALA A 101 -8.21 -14.89 20.83
CA ALA A 101 -9.15 -13.77 21.04
C ALA A 101 -9.93 -13.36 19.77
N SER A 102 -9.60 -13.96 18.62
CA SER A 102 -10.13 -13.56 17.30
C SER A 102 -11.15 -14.54 16.71
N THR A 103 -11.50 -15.59 17.46
CA THR A 103 -12.56 -16.59 17.18
C THR A 103 -13.84 -16.25 17.91
#